data_AF-A0A7C1T3L5-F1
#
_entry.id   AF-A0A7C1T3L5-F1
#
_cell.length_a   1.000
_cell.length_b   1.000
_cell.length_c   1.000
_cell.angle_alpha   90.00
_cell.angle_beta   90.00
_cell.angle_gamma   90.00
#
_symmetry.space_group_name_H-M   'P 1'
#
loop_
_entity.id
_entity.type
_entity.pdbx_description
1 polymer ?
#
loop_
_entity_poly.entity_id
_entity_poly.type
_entity_poly.pdbx_seq_one_letter_code
_entity_poly.pdbx_strand_id
1 'polypeptide(L)'
;MKKIFKDYISKIRSGLKGWTAKSIDEAVSYYEEFIEDAVEQEILEQEILDRLGSPREIIDTIKTESNIGRTEKKPGPLGLMKSILGVPALKVSIFLGGLFPIVTAFLLYILSVALYIAIAGGVFISVYGILQIQPQYVWGIIGMAGLGLLSAGIFGALGYLIWQFANLITVHTMKLLRRYLRRNKDRRIKEQALDIDTGKMATGKKRRIRTVLISFAVICLIGVVMLIPSGLPARYFSIWNSAMPSSFTVKRGEFKPDEIKAISIKTLNSQVVLKKTISNVIIVSYQEPDWMEGRIDQNGANIVFTETSNGRLPYMQFVSRHEGMTEVTVMLPKTYTAESISIKTNGGTVKIEGLSDMYDISAEAGKDKIILNNRVLSDTLFQNKGRGMGVIRIEDRNGMVKID
;
A
#
# COMPACT_ATOMS: atom_id res chain seq x y z
N MET A 1 1.31 43.29 -50.59
CA MET A 1 0.30 42.78 -49.62
C MET A 1 -0.73 43.86 -49.25
N LYS A 2 -2.03 43.60 -49.48
CA LYS A 2 -3.16 44.51 -49.20
C LYS A 2 -3.37 44.76 -47.70
N LYS A 3 -3.99 45.89 -47.33
CA LYS A 3 -4.17 46.34 -45.93
C LYS A 3 -4.88 45.30 -45.04
N ILE A 4 -5.87 44.59 -45.58
CA ILE A 4 -6.66 43.60 -44.85
C ILE A 4 -5.82 42.42 -44.34
N PHE A 5 -4.85 41.94 -45.14
CA PHE A 5 -3.94 40.86 -44.75
C PHE A 5 -2.89 41.31 -43.73
N LYS A 6 -2.39 42.55 -43.85
CA LYS A 6 -1.50 43.14 -42.83
C LYS A 6 -2.20 43.24 -41.47
N ASP A 7 -3.47 43.66 -41.45
CA ASP A 7 -4.27 43.72 -40.23
C ASP A 7 -4.56 42.31 -39.67
N TYR A 8 -4.79 41.32 -40.53
CA TYR A 8 -4.97 39.92 -40.14
C TYR A 8 -3.72 39.34 -39.45
N ILE A 9 -2.55 39.49 -40.07
CA ILE A 9 -1.27 39.03 -39.55
C ILE A 9 -0.88 39.79 -38.26
N SER A 10 -1.15 41.10 -38.20
CA SER A 10 -0.93 41.91 -36.99
C SER A 10 -1.76 41.41 -35.79
N LYS A 11 -3.00 40.96 -36.03
CA LYS A 11 -3.83 40.32 -34.99
C LYS A 11 -3.24 39.00 -34.50
N ILE A 12 -2.65 38.19 -35.39
CA ILE A 12 -1.95 36.95 -34.99
C ILE A 12 -0.70 37.27 -34.17
N ARG A 13 0.15 38.18 -34.65
CA ARG A 13 1.38 38.62 -33.98
C ARG A 13 1.10 39.18 -32.58
N SER A 14 0.04 40.01 -32.43
CA SER A 14 -0.37 40.54 -31.13
C SER A 14 -0.97 39.48 -30.19
N GLY A 15 -1.63 38.45 -30.72
CA GLY A 15 -2.13 37.30 -29.95
C GLY A 15 -1.03 36.34 -29.45
N LEU A 16 0.17 36.44 -30.02
CA LEU A 16 1.39 35.71 -29.61
C LEU A 16 2.34 36.56 -28.75
N LYS A 17 1.89 37.74 -28.30
CA LYS A 17 2.66 38.63 -27.42
C LYS A 17 3.15 37.88 -26.18
N GLY A 18 4.47 37.84 -25.99
CA GLY A 18 5.15 37.05 -24.95
C GLY A 18 6.02 35.91 -25.48
N TRP A 19 6.00 35.63 -26.79
CA TRP A 19 6.95 34.74 -27.46
C TRP A 19 8.17 35.53 -27.95
N THR A 20 9.29 34.84 -28.22
CA THR A 20 10.48 35.51 -28.78
C THR A 20 10.18 35.99 -30.21
N ALA A 21 10.77 37.13 -30.62
CA ALA A 21 10.54 37.70 -31.95
C ALA A 21 10.77 36.67 -33.07
N LYS A 22 11.88 35.91 -32.99
CA LYS A 22 12.19 34.82 -33.91
C LYS A 22 11.10 33.74 -33.97
N SER A 23 10.55 33.32 -32.82
CA SER A 23 9.47 32.33 -32.80
C SER A 23 8.14 32.86 -33.34
N ILE A 24 7.89 34.16 -33.23
CA ILE A 24 6.71 34.80 -33.82
C ILE A 24 6.86 34.84 -35.34
N ASP A 25 8.03 35.25 -35.84
CA ASP A 25 8.31 35.31 -37.28
C ASP A 25 8.23 33.92 -37.93
N GLU A 26 8.88 32.90 -37.35
CA GLU A 26 8.78 31.51 -37.84
C GLU A 26 7.33 30.97 -37.84
N ALA A 27 6.53 31.31 -36.84
CA ALA A 27 5.15 30.83 -36.74
C ALA A 27 4.21 31.51 -37.74
N VAL A 28 4.51 32.76 -38.11
CA VAL A 28 3.67 33.61 -38.96
C VAL A 28 4.07 33.51 -40.44
N SER A 29 5.36 33.28 -40.74
CA SER A 29 5.92 33.20 -42.10
C SER A 29 5.16 32.22 -43.01
N TYR A 30 4.76 31.05 -42.50
CA TYR A 30 3.92 30.10 -43.25
C TYR A 30 2.59 30.71 -43.74
N TYR A 31 1.96 31.56 -42.91
CA TYR A 31 0.70 32.21 -43.26
C TYR A 31 0.91 33.41 -44.18
N GLU A 32 2.05 34.09 -44.05
CA GLU A 32 2.46 35.16 -44.98
C GLU A 32 2.71 34.59 -46.38
N GLU A 33 3.48 33.49 -46.50
CA GLU A 33 3.72 32.76 -47.75
C GLU A 33 2.41 32.28 -48.38
N PHE A 34 1.52 31.65 -47.59
CA PHE A 34 0.21 31.20 -48.10
C PHE A 34 -0.65 32.35 -48.66
N ILE A 35 -0.64 33.52 -48.00
CA ILE A 35 -1.38 34.70 -48.46
C ILE A 35 -0.75 35.23 -49.75
N GLU A 36 0.58 35.24 -49.85
CA GLU A 36 1.30 35.68 -51.05
C GLU A 36 0.98 34.78 -52.25
N ASP A 37 1.09 33.46 -52.11
CA ASP A 37 0.75 32.48 -53.15
C ASP A 37 -0.71 32.61 -53.61
N ALA A 38 -1.64 32.79 -52.67
CA ALA A 38 -3.06 32.90 -52.98
C ALA A 38 -3.41 34.22 -53.69
N VAL A 39 -2.69 35.30 -53.37
CA VAL A 39 -2.82 36.59 -54.05
C VAL A 39 -2.22 36.52 -55.46
N GLU A 40 -1.12 35.80 -55.66
CA GLU A 40 -0.53 35.56 -56.98
C GLU A 40 -1.45 34.72 -57.88
N GLN A 41 -2.22 33.81 -57.31
CA GLN A 41 -3.24 33.02 -58.01
C GLN A 41 -4.57 33.77 -58.26
N GLU A 42 -4.62 35.08 -58.00
CA GLU A 42 -5.80 35.94 -58.16
C GLU A 42 -7.05 35.47 -57.39
N ILE A 43 -6.87 34.72 -56.30
CA ILE A 43 -7.98 34.26 -55.45
C ILE A 43 -8.61 35.47 -54.74
N LEU A 44 -9.94 35.48 -54.65
CA LEU A 44 -10.71 36.58 -54.06
C LEU A 44 -10.39 36.73 -52.56
N GLU A 45 -10.16 37.95 -52.10
CA GLU A 45 -9.64 38.21 -50.74
C GLU A 45 -10.50 37.60 -49.62
N GLN A 46 -11.82 37.63 -49.79
CA GLN A 46 -12.76 37.04 -48.83
C GLN A 46 -12.65 35.51 -48.81
N GLU A 47 -12.41 34.89 -49.97
CA GLU A 47 -12.21 33.45 -50.07
C GLU A 47 -10.87 33.03 -49.43
N ILE A 48 -9.83 33.86 -49.51
CA ILE A 48 -8.55 33.64 -48.82
C ILE A 48 -8.75 33.68 -47.29
N LEU A 49 -9.49 34.66 -46.78
CA LEU A 49 -9.77 34.80 -45.34
C LEU A 49 -10.67 33.68 -44.81
N ASP A 50 -11.67 33.24 -45.58
CA ASP A 50 -12.54 32.11 -45.22
C ASP A 50 -11.76 30.78 -45.21
N ARG A 51 -10.79 30.61 -46.13
CA ARG A 51 -9.88 29.46 -46.16
C ARG A 51 -8.93 29.43 -44.96
N LEU A 52 -8.44 30.60 -44.52
CA LEU A 52 -7.57 30.76 -43.35
C LEU A 52 -8.32 30.61 -42.01
N GLY A 53 -9.58 31.03 -41.97
CA GLY A 53 -10.37 31.08 -40.73
C GLY A 53 -10.06 32.32 -39.90
N SER A 54 -10.52 32.35 -38.65
CA SER A 54 -10.34 33.51 -37.78
C SER A 54 -8.91 33.61 -37.21
N PRO A 55 -8.35 34.81 -36.97
CA PRO A 55 -7.04 34.98 -36.34
C PRO A 55 -6.92 34.27 -34.99
N ARG A 56 -8.02 34.21 -34.22
CA ARG A 56 -8.06 33.53 -32.92
C ARG A 56 -7.83 32.03 -33.05
N GLU A 57 -8.46 31.38 -34.03
CA GLU A 57 -8.28 29.95 -34.28
C GLU A 57 -6.83 29.61 -34.70
N ILE A 58 -6.17 30.49 -35.46
CA ILE A 58 -4.76 30.34 -35.82
C ILE A 58 -3.86 30.49 -34.58
N ILE A 59 -4.08 31.53 -33.77
CA ILE A 59 -3.32 31.74 -32.52
C ILE A 59 -3.43 30.52 -31.61
N ASP A 60 -4.62 29.97 -31.43
CA ASP A 60 -4.85 28.79 -30.60
C ASP A 60 -4.19 27.54 -31.18
N THR A 61 -4.23 27.38 -32.51
CA THR A 61 -3.54 26.28 -33.20
C THR A 61 -2.02 26.34 -32.99
N ILE A 62 -1.40 27.51 -33.16
CA ILE A 62 0.04 27.73 -32.94
C ILE A 62 0.43 27.44 -31.47
N LYS A 63 -0.36 27.91 -30.51
CA LYS A 63 -0.13 27.64 -29.07
C LYS A 63 -0.21 26.15 -28.75
N THR A 64 -1.18 25.45 -29.34
CA THR A 64 -1.38 24.02 -29.13
C THR A 64 -0.26 23.19 -29.72
N GLU A 65 0.19 23.47 -30.95
CA GLU A 65 1.34 22.79 -31.55
C GLU A 65 2.63 22.99 -30.76
N SER A 66 2.86 24.20 -30.25
CA SER A 66 3.99 24.50 -29.38
C SER A 66 3.92 23.74 -28.05
N ASN A 67 2.74 23.64 -27.42
CA ASN A 67 2.54 22.85 -26.20
C ASN A 67 2.75 21.35 -26.43
N ILE A 68 2.26 20.80 -27.55
CA ILE A 68 2.51 19.40 -27.96
C ILE A 68 4.00 19.17 -28.19
N GLY A 69 4.68 20.11 -28.86
CA GLY A 69 6.14 20.17 -29.03
C GLY A 69 6.92 20.11 -27.72
N ARG A 70 6.53 20.94 -26.77
CA ARG A 70 7.15 21.01 -25.44
C ARG A 70 6.90 19.73 -24.64
N THR A 71 5.68 19.20 -24.69
CA THR A 71 5.28 18.00 -23.94
C THR A 71 5.92 16.73 -24.50
N GLU A 72 6.14 16.64 -25.81
CA GLU A 72 6.91 15.51 -26.37
C GLU A 72 8.37 15.55 -25.91
N LYS A 73 8.99 16.74 -25.86
CA LYS A 73 10.39 16.91 -25.42
C LYS A 73 10.53 16.72 -23.90
N LYS A 74 9.56 17.19 -23.13
CA LYS A 74 9.50 17.10 -21.66
C LYS A 74 8.11 16.60 -21.24
N PRO A 75 7.90 15.27 -21.26
CA PRO A 75 6.61 14.68 -20.88
C PRO A 75 6.34 14.88 -19.38
N GLY A 76 5.07 15.06 -19.05
CA GLY A 76 4.61 15.23 -17.68
C GLY A 76 3.12 15.59 -17.64
N PRO A 77 2.48 15.46 -16.47
CA PRO A 77 1.03 15.62 -16.32
C PRO A 77 0.54 17.03 -16.70
N LEU A 78 1.27 18.08 -16.28
CA LEU A 78 0.93 19.46 -16.63
C LEU A 78 1.10 19.76 -18.12
N GLY A 79 2.12 19.19 -18.76
CA GLY A 79 2.33 19.33 -20.21
C GLY A 79 1.24 18.63 -21.01
N LEU A 80 0.89 17.41 -20.59
CA LEU A 80 -0.21 16.62 -21.15
C LEU A 80 -1.53 17.42 -21.06
N MET A 81 -1.89 17.92 -19.87
CA MET A 81 -3.10 18.73 -19.67
C MET A 81 -3.14 19.99 -20.55
N LYS A 82 -2.05 20.77 -20.60
CA LYS A 82 -1.95 21.97 -21.44
C LYS A 82 -2.05 21.66 -22.94
N SER A 83 -1.56 20.51 -23.36
CA SER A 83 -1.60 20.09 -24.77
C SER A 83 -3.00 19.65 -25.20
N ILE A 84 -3.80 19.11 -24.28
CA ILE A 84 -5.18 18.66 -24.55
C ILE A 84 -6.14 19.85 -24.61
N LEU A 85 -6.07 20.74 -23.63
CA LEU A 85 -6.99 21.88 -23.52
C LEU A 85 -6.91 22.84 -24.71
N GLY A 86 -5.78 22.85 -25.43
CA GLY A 86 -5.61 23.66 -26.63
C GLY A 86 -6.16 23.02 -27.91
N VAL A 87 -6.53 21.74 -27.91
CA VAL A 87 -7.08 21.08 -29.11
C VAL A 87 -8.59 21.40 -29.21
N PRO A 88 -9.07 22.00 -30.32
CA PRO A 88 -10.50 22.26 -30.50
C PRO A 88 -11.31 20.97 -30.36
N ALA A 89 -12.37 20.97 -29.55
CA ALA A 89 -13.19 19.79 -29.23
C ALA A 89 -13.69 19.02 -30.47
N LEU A 90 -13.97 19.72 -31.57
CA LEU A 90 -14.41 19.14 -32.84
C LEU A 90 -13.33 18.29 -33.54
N LYS A 91 -12.05 18.49 -33.23
CA LYS A 91 -10.91 17.69 -33.74
C LYS A 91 -10.56 16.50 -32.83
N VAL A 92 -11.14 16.43 -31.63
CA VAL A 92 -10.90 15.39 -30.62
C VAL A 92 -11.82 14.17 -30.81
N SER A 93 -12.93 14.31 -31.56
CA SER A 93 -13.95 13.25 -31.66
C SER A 93 -13.56 12.04 -32.53
N ILE A 94 -12.50 12.13 -33.33
CA ILE A 94 -12.08 11.01 -34.19
C ILE A 94 -11.14 10.09 -33.41
N PHE A 95 -11.82 9.13 -32.78
CA PHE A 95 -11.42 7.89 -32.14
C PHE A 95 -11.34 7.90 -30.61
N LEU A 96 -12.21 7.08 -30.03
CA LEU A 96 -12.07 6.34 -28.77
C LEU A 96 -10.61 5.97 -28.39
N GLY A 97 -9.69 5.85 -29.37
CA GLY A 97 -8.27 5.57 -29.17
C GLY A 97 -7.36 6.77 -28.80
N GLY A 98 -7.82 8.02 -28.84
CA GLY A 98 -7.02 9.20 -28.46
C GLY A 98 -7.19 9.61 -27.00
N LEU A 99 -8.42 9.59 -26.49
CA LEU A 99 -8.73 9.90 -25.08
C LEU A 99 -8.23 8.81 -24.13
N PHE A 100 -8.32 7.54 -24.54
CA PHE A 100 -7.88 6.40 -23.74
C PHE A 100 -6.41 6.50 -23.29
N PRO A 101 -5.39 6.62 -24.17
CA PRO A 101 -4.00 6.70 -23.74
C PRO A 101 -3.68 7.95 -22.92
N ILE A 102 -4.44 9.04 -23.11
CA ILE A 102 -4.33 10.26 -22.31
C ILE A 102 -4.78 10.00 -20.87
N VAL A 103 -6.00 9.46 -20.72
CA VAL A 103 -6.57 9.12 -19.41
C VAL A 103 -5.68 8.09 -18.72
N THR A 104 -5.24 7.04 -19.44
CA THR A 104 -4.29 6.04 -18.92
C THR A 104 -3.00 6.69 -18.43
N ALA A 105 -2.37 7.57 -19.22
CA ALA A 105 -1.14 8.24 -18.79
C ALA A 105 -1.37 9.09 -17.53
N PHE A 106 -2.50 9.79 -17.43
CA PHE A 106 -2.84 10.59 -16.25
C PHE A 106 -3.07 9.73 -15.00
N LEU A 107 -3.81 8.63 -15.12
CA LEU A 107 -4.00 7.66 -14.04
C LEU A 107 -2.67 7.05 -13.57
N LEU A 108 -1.76 6.75 -14.50
CA LEU A 108 -0.43 6.25 -14.15
C LEU A 108 0.44 7.30 -13.44
N TYR A 109 0.33 8.59 -13.79
CA TYR A 109 0.98 9.66 -13.02
C TYR A 109 0.42 9.75 -11.60
N ILE A 110 -0.90 9.67 -11.42
CA ILE A 110 -1.54 9.64 -10.09
C ILE A 110 -1.06 8.44 -9.29
N LEU A 111 -1.05 7.24 -9.89
CA LEU A 111 -0.57 6.02 -9.25
C LEU A 111 0.89 6.13 -8.82
N SER A 112 1.75 6.70 -9.67
CA SER A 112 3.15 6.96 -9.33
C SER A 112 3.30 7.90 -8.12
N VAL A 113 2.52 8.98 -8.07
CA VAL A 113 2.49 9.89 -6.91
C VAL A 113 1.98 9.18 -5.66
N ALA A 114 0.93 8.36 -5.76
CA ALA A 114 0.42 7.57 -4.65
C ALA A 114 1.49 6.61 -4.09
N LEU A 115 2.30 5.99 -4.96
CA LEU A 115 3.42 5.15 -4.53
C LEU A 115 4.52 5.95 -3.82
N TYR A 116 4.83 7.17 -4.25
CA TYR A 116 5.76 8.03 -3.52
C TYR A 116 5.22 8.44 -2.14
N ILE A 117 3.90 8.66 -2.01
CA ILE A 117 3.26 8.89 -0.71
C ILE A 117 3.33 7.62 0.16
N ALA A 118 3.17 6.44 -0.43
CA ALA A 118 3.28 5.16 0.28
C ALA A 118 4.67 4.93 0.89
N ILE A 119 5.74 5.56 0.36
CA ILE A 119 7.06 5.57 1.00
C ILE A 119 6.98 6.20 2.40
N ALA A 120 6.33 7.37 2.52
CA ALA A 120 6.16 8.03 3.81
C ALA A 120 5.32 7.16 4.77
N GLY A 121 4.30 6.48 4.26
CA GLY A 121 3.51 5.50 5.03
C GLY A 121 4.36 4.32 5.54
N GLY A 122 5.18 3.71 4.67
CA GLY A 122 6.08 2.61 5.06
C GLY A 122 7.12 3.02 6.09
N VAL A 123 7.70 4.23 5.93
CA VAL A 123 8.62 4.81 6.92
C VAL A 123 7.91 5.10 8.23
N PHE A 124 6.71 5.66 8.20
CA PHE A 124 5.91 5.93 9.41
C PHE A 124 5.57 4.65 10.17
N ILE A 125 5.11 3.61 9.47
CA ILE A 125 4.88 2.29 10.06
C ILE A 125 6.17 1.82 10.73
N SER A 126 7.30 1.90 10.03
CA SER A 126 8.62 1.51 10.55
C SER A 126 9.03 2.23 11.81
N VAL A 127 8.89 3.56 11.84
CA VAL A 127 9.18 4.37 13.04
C VAL A 127 8.24 4.00 14.18
N TYR A 128 6.94 3.85 13.91
CA TYR A 128 5.98 3.46 14.95
C TYR A 128 6.27 2.07 15.52
N GLY A 129 6.72 1.12 14.68
CA GLY A 129 7.17 -0.20 15.13
C GLY A 129 8.41 -0.11 16.02
N ILE A 130 9.40 0.71 15.65
CA ILE A 130 10.61 0.94 16.46
C ILE A 130 10.24 1.47 17.85
N LEU A 131 9.31 2.42 17.95
CA LEU A 131 8.88 3.00 19.22
C LEU A 131 8.20 2.00 20.17
N GLN A 132 7.67 0.89 19.65
CA GLN A 132 7.09 -0.17 20.48
C GLN A 132 8.11 -1.18 20.98
N ILE A 133 9.28 -1.24 20.35
CA ILE A 133 10.33 -2.21 20.71
C ILE A 133 11.12 -1.67 21.90
N GLN A 134 11.30 -2.48 22.94
CA GLN A 134 12.14 -2.09 24.06
C GLN A 134 13.63 -1.97 23.64
N PRO A 135 14.37 -0.96 24.12
CA PRO A 135 15.71 -0.63 23.60
C PRO A 135 16.74 -1.76 23.63
N GLN A 136 16.61 -2.73 24.54
CA GLN A 136 17.53 -3.87 24.60
C GLN A 136 17.43 -4.80 23.38
N TYR A 137 16.33 -4.77 22.63
CA TYR A 137 16.14 -5.62 21.45
C TYR A 137 16.64 -4.94 20.17
N VAL A 138 17.93 -4.63 20.13
CA VAL A 138 18.59 -3.88 19.04
C VAL A 138 18.35 -4.49 17.66
N TRP A 139 18.40 -5.83 17.55
CA TRP A 139 18.14 -6.51 16.27
C TRP A 139 16.72 -6.31 15.76
N GLY A 140 15.73 -6.20 16.64
CA GLY A 140 14.34 -5.88 16.25
C GLY A 140 14.23 -4.45 15.71
N ILE A 141 14.90 -3.50 16.34
CA ILE A 141 14.96 -2.09 15.90
C ILE A 141 15.61 -1.99 14.51
N ILE A 142 16.77 -2.64 14.32
CA ILE A 142 17.46 -2.71 13.03
C ILE A 142 16.54 -3.35 11.97
N GLY A 143 15.85 -4.43 12.32
CA GLY A 143 14.92 -5.10 11.42
C GLY A 143 13.80 -4.17 10.96
N MET A 144 13.20 -3.42 11.88
CA MET A 144 12.12 -2.50 11.58
C MET A 144 12.59 -1.31 10.73
N ALA A 145 13.79 -0.77 11.00
CA ALA A 145 14.41 0.22 10.12
C ALA A 145 14.66 -0.36 8.70
N GLY A 146 15.08 -1.62 8.63
CA GLY A 146 15.23 -2.37 7.39
C GLY A 146 13.93 -2.48 6.59
N LEU A 147 12.79 -2.68 7.26
CA LEU A 147 11.47 -2.69 6.61
C LEU A 147 11.12 -1.32 5.99
N GLY A 148 11.48 -0.23 6.67
CA GLY A 148 11.30 1.13 6.16
C GLY A 148 12.12 1.39 4.90
N LEU A 149 13.39 0.98 4.90
CA LEU A 149 14.26 1.07 3.73
C LEU A 149 13.78 0.18 2.58
N LEU A 150 13.38 -1.05 2.88
CA LEU A 150 12.87 -2.00 1.88
C LEU A 150 11.62 -1.46 1.19
N SER A 151 10.64 -0.97 1.97
CA SER A 151 9.42 -0.37 1.42
C SER A 151 9.72 0.88 0.59
N ALA A 152 10.63 1.75 1.07
CA ALA A 152 11.07 2.94 0.32
C ALA A 152 11.73 2.57 -1.02
N GLY A 153 12.59 1.56 -1.03
CA GLY A 153 13.25 1.08 -2.24
C GLY A 153 12.26 0.47 -3.25
N ILE A 154 11.33 -0.38 -2.79
CA ILE A 154 10.33 -1.03 -3.66
C ILE A 154 9.37 0.00 -4.25
N PHE A 155 8.74 0.83 -3.41
CA PHE A 155 7.77 1.81 -3.88
C PHE A 155 8.44 2.92 -4.70
N GLY A 156 9.67 3.33 -4.35
CA GLY A 156 10.45 4.27 -5.13
C GLY A 156 10.79 3.74 -6.52
N ALA A 157 11.27 2.49 -6.63
CA ALA A 157 11.55 1.85 -7.91
C ALA A 157 10.28 1.71 -8.77
N LEU A 158 9.19 1.19 -8.18
CA LEU A 158 7.93 0.97 -8.89
C LEU A 158 7.29 2.29 -9.33
N GLY A 159 7.23 3.28 -8.43
CA GLY A 159 6.75 4.63 -8.74
C GLY A 159 7.54 5.26 -9.88
N TYR A 160 8.86 5.14 -9.86
CA TYR A 160 9.73 5.62 -10.93
C TYR A 160 9.49 4.92 -12.27
N LEU A 161 9.36 3.59 -12.28
CA LEU A 161 9.08 2.82 -13.49
C LEU A 161 7.73 3.20 -14.11
N ILE A 162 6.68 3.31 -13.27
CA ILE A 162 5.34 3.74 -13.71
C ILE A 162 5.39 5.17 -14.27
N TRP A 163 6.14 6.08 -13.64
CA TRP A 163 6.33 7.43 -14.17
C TRP A 163 7.00 7.44 -15.54
N GLN A 164 8.04 6.62 -15.74
CA GLN A 164 8.70 6.49 -17.04
C GLN A 164 7.76 5.89 -18.09
N PHE A 165 6.93 4.92 -17.72
CA PHE A 165 5.94 4.33 -18.61
C PHE A 165 4.86 5.35 -19.01
N ALA A 166 4.35 6.14 -18.06
CA ALA A 166 3.43 7.25 -18.32
C ALA A 166 4.04 8.31 -19.27
N ASN A 167 5.33 8.62 -19.10
CA ASN A 167 6.06 9.50 -20.02
C ASN A 167 6.15 8.91 -21.43
N LEU A 168 6.37 7.60 -21.56
CA LEU A 168 6.46 6.93 -22.85
C LEU A 168 5.12 6.98 -23.60
N ILE A 169 4.01 6.71 -22.89
CA ILE A 169 2.66 6.83 -23.44
C ILE A 169 2.42 8.28 -23.87
N THR A 170 2.70 9.25 -23.01
CA THR A 170 2.55 10.68 -23.31
C THR A 170 3.30 11.09 -24.58
N VAL A 171 4.57 10.67 -24.73
CA VAL A 171 5.36 10.96 -25.94
C VAL A 171 4.73 10.35 -27.19
N HIS A 172 4.29 9.09 -27.13
CA HIS A 172 3.64 8.43 -28.27
C HIS A 172 2.32 9.11 -28.64
N THR A 173 1.50 9.44 -27.65
CA THR A 173 0.25 10.18 -27.84
C THR A 173 0.51 11.55 -28.47
N MET A 174 1.50 12.31 -28.00
CA MET A 174 1.86 13.60 -28.57
C MET A 174 2.37 13.48 -30.02
N LYS A 175 3.13 12.42 -30.34
CA LYS A 175 3.56 12.14 -31.71
C LYS A 175 2.38 11.83 -32.63
N LEU A 176 1.42 11.02 -32.17
CA LEU A 176 0.20 10.73 -32.91
C LEU A 176 -0.64 11.99 -33.11
N LEU A 177 -0.81 12.80 -32.07
CA LEU A 177 -1.54 14.07 -32.14
C LEU A 177 -0.86 15.05 -33.10
N ARG A 178 0.47 15.18 -33.08
CA ARG A 178 1.21 16.00 -34.06
C ARG A 178 1.03 15.47 -35.48
N ARG A 179 1.16 14.15 -35.70
CA ARG A 179 0.94 13.55 -37.03
C ARG A 179 -0.46 13.83 -37.54
N TYR A 180 -1.47 13.75 -36.68
CA TYR A 180 -2.85 14.03 -37.04
C TYR A 180 -3.09 15.52 -37.35
N LEU A 181 -2.58 16.44 -36.51
CA LEU A 181 -2.70 17.88 -36.75
C LEU A 181 -1.99 18.30 -38.04
N ARG A 182 -0.78 17.77 -38.30
CA ARG A 182 -0.07 17.98 -39.57
C ARG A 182 -0.84 17.38 -40.75
N ARG A 183 -1.36 16.16 -40.64
CA ARG A 183 -2.18 15.52 -41.69
C ARG A 183 -3.47 16.27 -42.02
N ASN A 184 -4.04 17.03 -41.07
CA ASN A 184 -5.18 17.91 -41.32
C ASN A 184 -4.79 19.28 -41.93
N LYS A 185 -3.57 19.77 -41.62
CA LYS A 185 -2.97 20.94 -42.28
C LYS A 185 -2.70 20.63 -43.76
N ASP A 186 -2.15 19.45 -44.05
CA ASP A 186 -1.85 18.94 -45.40
C ASP A 186 -3.09 18.47 -46.19
N ARG A 187 -4.26 18.38 -45.56
CA ARG A 187 -5.52 18.07 -46.27
C ARG A 187 -6.23 19.32 -46.82
N ARG A 188 -5.83 20.53 -46.37
CA ARG A 188 -6.27 21.80 -46.97
C ARG A 188 -5.37 22.26 -48.12
N ILE A 189 -4.18 21.69 -48.30
CA ILE A 189 -3.22 22.03 -49.36
C ILE A 189 -2.48 20.73 -49.73
N LYS A 190 -2.79 20.16 -50.90
CA LYS A 190 -2.37 18.81 -51.35
C LYS A 190 -0.85 18.59 -51.41
N GLU A 191 -0.47 17.32 -51.26
CA GLU A 191 0.66 16.56 -51.84
C GLU A 191 2.08 17.19 -51.95
N GLN A 192 3.05 16.42 -51.44
CA GLN A 192 4.50 16.45 -51.70
C GLN A 192 5.34 17.59 -51.11
N ALA A 193 5.96 17.31 -49.96
CA ALA A 193 7.39 17.54 -49.74
C ALA A 193 7.85 16.73 -48.50
N LEU A 194 8.61 15.67 -48.76
CA LEU A 194 9.33 14.91 -47.75
C LEU A 194 10.62 15.68 -47.44
N ASP A 195 10.94 15.91 -46.17
CA ASP A 195 12.27 15.57 -45.70
C ASP A 195 12.37 15.43 -44.18
N ILE A 196 13.27 14.52 -43.83
CA ILE A 196 13.45 13.88 -42.53
C ILE A 196 14.55 14.62 -41.77
N ASP A 197 14.30 14.98 -40.51
CA ASP A 197 15.35 14.84 -39.48
C ASP A 197 14.72 14.50 -38.13
N THR A 198 14.56 13.20 -37.88
CA THR A 198 14.40 12.70 -36.51
C THR A 198 15.78 12.50 -35.89
N GLY A 199 16.28 13.57 -35.30
CA GLY A 199 17.48 13.55 -34.47
C GLY A 199 17.41 12.43 -33.42
N LYS A 200 18.44 11.57 -33.46
CA LYS A 200 18.69 10.53 -32.47
C LYS A 200 18.76 11.15 -31.06
N MET A 201 17.77 10.87 -30.21
CA MET A 201 18.00 10.83 -28.77
C MET A 201 18.05 9.36 -28.35
N ALA A 202 19.07 8.94 -27.58
CA ALA A 202 18.93 8.00 -26.45
C ALA A 202 20.24 7.29 -26.02
N THR A 203 21.38 7.98 -25.89
CA THR A 203 22.54 7.40 -25.18
C THR A 203 22.61 7.86 -23.72
N GLY A 204 22.26 9.12 -23.41
CA GLY A 204 22.27 9.66 -22.03
C GLY A 204 21.07 9.25 -21.15
N LYS A 205 19.85 9.14 -21.71
CA LYS A 205 18.62 8.89 -20.94
C LYS A 205 18.55 7.47 -20.37
N LYS A 206 19.05 6.47 -21.11
CA LYS A 206 19.13 5.06 -20.69
C LYS A 206 20.11 4.86 -19.54
N ARG A 207 21.23 5.61 -19.54
CA ARG A 207 22.22 5.62 -18.45
C ARG A 207 21.63 6.18 -17.14
N ARG A 208 20.88 7.29 -17.22
CA ARG A 208 20.23 7.91 -16.05
C ARG A 208 19.16 7.03 -15.40
N ILE A 209 18.33 6.36 -16.19
CA ILE A 209 17.30 5.40 -15.68
C ILE A 209 17.98 4.26 -14.92
N ARG A 210 19.03 3.67 -15.51
CA ARG A 210 19.78 2.57 -14.88
C ARG A 210 20.39 3.00 -13.54
N THR A 211 20.99 4.19 -13.46
CA THR A 211 21.56 4.70 -12.22
C THR A 211 20.51 4.85 -11.11
N VAL A 212 19.34 5.43 -11.42
CA VAL A 212 18.25 5.59 -10.43
C VAL A 212 17.73 4.23 -9.94
N LEU A 213 17.53 3.27 -10.85
CA LEU A 213 17.09 1.93 -10.47
C LEU A 213 18.13 1.18 -9.63
N ILE A 214 19.42 1.35 -9.93
CA ILE A 214 20.51 0.80 -9.11
C ILE A 214 20.46 1.41 -7.71
N SER A 215 20.24 2.73 -7.57
CA SER A 215 20.12 3.37 -6.26
C SER A 215 18.99 2.77 -5.43
N PHE A 216 17.80 2.57 -6.02
CA PHE A 216 16.70 1.90 -5.31
C PHE A 216 17.00 0.44 -4.99
N ALA A 217 17.66 -0.30 -5.89
CA ALA A 217 18.08 -1.68 -5.64
C ALA A 217 19.07 -1.77 -4.47
N VAL A 218 20.00 -0.83 -4.35
CA VAL A 218 20.92 -0.73 -3.21
C VAL A 218 20.16 -0.44 -1.92
N ILE A 219 19.19 0.48 -1.93
CA ILE A 219 18.34 0.77 -0.77
C ILE A 219 17.56 -0.48 -0.34
N CYS A 220 16.94 -1.20 -1.29
CA CYS A 220 16.28 -2.47 -1.02
C CYS A 220 17.24 -3.49 -0.40
N LEU A 221 18.44 -3.64 -0.97
CA LEU A 221 19.43 -4.60 -0.50
C LEU A 221 19.84 -4.29 0.94
N ILE A 222 20.10 -3.02 1.28
CA ILE A 222 20.39 -2.59 2.65
C ILE A 222 19.20 -2.94 3.56
N GLY A 223 17.97 -2.64 3.13
CA GLY A 223 16.75 -2.97 3.86
C GLY A 223 16.62 -4.47 4.16
N VAL A 224 16.87 -5.33 3.17
CA VAL A 224 16.85 -6.80 3.32
C VAL A 224 17.93 -7.27 4.28
N VAL A 225 19.16 -6.77 4.13
CA VAL A 225 20.30 -7.13 4.99
C VAL A 225 20.05 -6.75 6.44
N MET A 226 19.31 -5.66 6.69
CA MET A 226 18.90 -5.28 8.05
C MET A 226 17.70 -6.10 8.56
N LEU A 227 16.73 -6.40 7.69
CA LEU A 227 15.48 -7.05 8.06
C LEU A 227 15.64 -8.55 8.36
N ILE A 228 16.34 -9.31 7.51
CA ILE A 228 16.42 -10.77 7.64
C ILE A 228 17.07 -11.21 8.97
N PRO A 229 18.26 -10.69 9.36
CA PRO A 229 18.92 -11.12 10.59
C PRO A 229 18.14 -10.79 11.87
N SER A 230 17.18 -9.85 11.81
CA SER A 230 16.34 -9.51 12.97
C SER A 230 15.44 -10.68 13.45
N GLY A 231 15.17 -11.63 12.56
CA GLY A 231 14.21 -12.72 12.79
C GLY A 231 12.75 -12.28 12.86
N LEU A 232 12.44 -10.97 12.71
CA LEU A 232 11.08 -10.46 12.73
C LEU A 232 10.20 -11.11 11.64
N PRO A 233 10.62 -11.20 10.36
CA PRO A 233 9.80 -11.85 9.34
C PRO A 233 9.45 -13.30 9.69
N ALA A 234 10.43 -14.05 10.23
CA ALA A 234 10.22 -15.44 10.62
C ALA A 234 9.23 -15.57 11.80
N ARG A 235 9.34 -14.69 12.81
CA ARG A 235 8.38 -14.65 13.94
C ARG A 235 6.97 -14.31 13.48
N TYR A 236 6.79 -13.29 12.63
CA TYR A 236 5.47 -12.97 12.10
C TYR A 236 4.90 -14.10 11.26
N PHE A 237 5.73 -14.72 10.42
CA PHE A 237 5.33 -15.86 9.60
C PHE A 237 4.94 -17.08 10.45
N SER A 238 5.68 -17.39 11.51
CA SER A 238 5.35 -18.49 12.42
C SER A 238 4.04 -18.24 13.14
N ILE A 239 3.80 -17.03 13.63
CA ILE A 239 2.56 -16.70 14.34
C ILE A 239 1.35 -16.71 13.39
N TRP A 240 1.52 -16.18 12.17
CA TRP A 240 0.47 -16.20 11.15
C TRP A 240 0.02 -17.62 10.80
N ASN A 241 0.97 -18.56 10.72
CA ASN A 241 0.69 -19.96 10.43
C ASN A 241 0.39 -20.80 11.67
N SER A 242 0.19 -20.17 12.84
CA SER A 242 0.00 -20.88 14.12
C SER A 242 1.02 -22.00 14.29
N ALA A 243 2.30 -21.66 14.11
CA ALA A 243 3.42 -22.56 14.31
C ALA A 243 4.01 -22.34 15.71
N MET A 244 4.45 -23.43 16.34
CA MET A 244 5.12 -23.37 17.63
C MET A 244 6.43 -22.56 17.52
N PRO A 245 6.75 -21.69 18.50
CA PRO A 245 8.05 -21.02 18.53
C PRO A 245 9.18 -22.03 18.53
N SER A 246 10.28 -21.69 17.84
CA SER A 246 11.49 -22.51 17.79
C SER A 246 12.17 -22.67 19.15
N SER A 247 11.95 -21.73 20.07
CA SER A 247 12.45 -21.77 21.44
C SER A 247 11.47 -21.12 22.40
N PHE A 248 11.25 -21.75 23.55
CA PHE A 248 10.48 -21.20 24.66
C PHE A 248 11.09 -21.67 25.99
N THR A 249 10.87 -20.89 27.05
CA THR A 249 11.25 -21.26 28.41
C THR A 249 10.03 -21.71 29.19
N VAL A 250 10.15 -22.79 29.96
CA VAL A 250 9.02 -23.27 30.78
C VAL A 250 9.07 -22.61 32.15
N LYS A 251 8.06 -21.78 32.46
CA LYS A 251 7.82 -21.28 33.82
C LYS A 251 6.82 -22.19 34.52
N ARG A 252 7.09 -22.55 35.77
CA ARG A 252 6.24 -23.46 36.54
C ARG A 252 6.03 -22.93 37.96
N GLY A 253 4.77 -22.91 38.39
CA GLY A 253 4.36 -22.65 39.77
C GLY A 253 3.61 -23.86 40.33
N GLU A 254 3.86 -24.17 41.59
CA GLU A 254 3.18 -25.25 42.33
C GLU A 254 2.49 -24.68 43.55
N PHE A 255 1.22 -25.05 43.73
CA PHE A 255 0.34 -24.49 44.76
C PHE A 255 -0.37 -25.59 45.53
N LYS A 256 -0.52 -25.41 46.84
CA LYS A 256 -1.24 -26.35 47.69
C LYS A 256 -2.76 -26.18 47.48
N PRO A 257 -3.52 -27.27 47.27
CA PRO A 257 -4.95 -27.17 47.00
C PRO A 257 -5.75 -26.51 48.12
N ASP A 258 -5.38 -26.76 49.38
CA ASP A 258 -6.12 -26.29 50.57
C ASP A 258 -6.09 -24.76 50.71
N GLU A 259 -5.12 -24.10 50.08
CA GLU A 259 -4.93 -22.65 50.15
C GLU A 259 -5.64 -21.92 49.01
N ILE A 260 -6.15 -22.64 48.00
CA ILE A 260 -6.64 -22.06 46.75
C ILE A 260 -8.14 -22.29 46.57
N LYS A 261 -8.87 -21.21 46.28
CA LYS A 261 -10.30 -21.21 45.98
C LYS A 261 -10.62 -20.87 44.54
N ALA A 262 -9.84 -19.98 43.92
CA ALA A 262 -10.08 -19.56 42.54
C ALA A 262 -8.81 -19.46 41.70
N ILE A 263 -9.00 -19.58 40.39
CA ILE A 263 -7.91 -19.51 39.40
C ILE A 263 -8.32 -18.51 38.31
N SER A 264 -7.47 -17.53 38.03
CA SER A 264 -7.66 -16.55 36.96
C SER A 264 -6.51 -16.63 35.95
N ILE A 265 -6.85 -16.82 34.68
CA ILE A 265 -5.88 -16.95 33.58
C ILE A 265 -6.18 -15.85 32.56
N LYS A 266 -5.20 -14.99 32.31
CA LYS A 266 -5.28 -13.95 31.28
C LYS A 266 -4.17 -14.17 30.25
N THR A 267 -4.55 -14.52 29.03
CA THR A 267 -3.64 -14.73 27.90
C THR A 267 -3.88 -13.68 26.82
N LEU A 268 -2.80 -13.24 26.18
CA LEU A 268 -2.82 -12.41 24.98
C LEU A 268 -2.82 -13.25 23.71
N ASN A 269 -2.15 -14.40 23.69
CA ASN A 269 -2.00 -15.18 22.47
C ASN A 269 -1.94 -16.70 22.73
N SER A 270 -1.42 -17.13 23.88
CA SER A 270 -1.26 -18.55 24.21
C SER A 270 -2.56 -19.32 24.39
N GLN A 271 -2.51 -20.62 24.07
CA GLN A 271 -3.58 -21.58 24.36
C GLN A 271 -3.68 -21.82 25.86
N VAL A 272 -4.88 -22.10 26.33
CA VAL A 272 -5.12 -22.47 27.73
C VAL A 272 -5.54 -23.94 27.77
N VAL A 273 -4.79 -24.76 28.50
CA VAL A 273 -5.06 -26.18 28.67
C VAL A 273 -5.39 -26.47 30.12
N LEU A 274 -6.63 -26.86 30.39
CA LEU A 274 -7.07 -27.33 31.70
C LEU A 274 -7.14 -28.86 31.68
N LYS A 275 -6.39 -29.52 32.56
CA LYS A 275 -6.42 -30.99 32.66
C LYS A 275 -6.27 -31.49 34.09
N LYS A 276 -6.64 -32.75 34.32
CA LYS A 276 -6.39 -33.43 35.60
C LYS A 276 -4.95 -33.89 35.72
N THR A 277 -4.45 -33.93 36.95
CA THR A 277 -3.17 -34.55 37.28
C THR A 277 -3.30 -35.55 38.44
N ILE A 278 -2.36 -36.48 38.50
CA ILE A 278 -2.18 -37.42 39.61
C ILE A 278 -1.46 -36.73 40.77
N SER A 279 -0.81 -35.60 40.50
CA SER A 279 -0.16 -34.79 41.53
C SER A 279 -1.15 -34.31 42.58
N ASN A 280 -0.68 -34.20 43.82
CA ASN A 280 -1.44 -33.64 44.94
C ASN A 280 -1.35 -32.11 45.02
N VAL A 281 -0.62 -31.46 44.10
CA VAL A 281 -0.50 -30.00 44.01
C VAL A 281 -1.13 -29.49 42.71
N ILE A 282 -1.64 -28.26 42.76
CA ILE A 282 -2.05 -27.51 41.57
C ILE A 282 -0.79 -27.04 40.87
N ILE A 283 -0.64 -27.34 39.58
CA ILE A 283 0.52 -26.93 38.79
C ILE A 283 0.06 -25.99 37.70
N VAL A 284 0.68 -24.81 37.64
CA VAL A 284 0.55 -23.88 36.51
C VAL A 284 1.87 -23.88 35.76
N SER A 285 1.85 -24.27 34.49
CA SER A 285 3.02 -24.31 33.62
C SER A 285 2.77 -23.45 32.40
N TYR A 286 3.75 -22.63 32.02
CA TYR A 286 3.65 -21.74 30.88
C TYR A 286 4.88 -21.89 29.96
N GLN A 287 4.62 -22.10 28.68
CA GLN A 287 5.64 -22.07 27.63
C GLN A 287 5.85 -20.62 27.18
N GLU A 288 6.82 -19.94 27.78
CA GLU A 288 7.12 -18.53 27.50
C GLU A 288 7.97 -18.37 26.24
N PRO A 289 7.42 -17.80 25.14
CA PRO A 289 8.20 -17.46 23.96
C PRO A 289 9.04 -16.20 24.21
N ASP A 290 10.03 -15.95 23.35
CA ASP A 290 10.99 -14.86 23.54
C ASP A 290 10.42 -13.44 23.36
N TRP A 291 9.14 -13.31 22.97
CA TRP A 291 8.41 -12.05 22.78
C TRP A 291 7.28 -11.79 23.80
N MET A 292 7.06 -12.70 24.75
CA MET A 292 6.08 -12.52 25.83
C MET A 292 6.75 -12.64 27.21
N GLU A 293 6.03 -12.23 28.23
CA GLU A 293 6.37 -12.44 29.63
C GLU A 293 5.13 -12.95 30.36
N GLY A 294 5.23 -14.11 30.98
CA GLY A 294 4.21 -14.69 31.84
C GLY A 294 4.56 -14.50 33.32
N ARG A 295 3.55 -14.12 34.10
CA ARG A 295 3.62 -14.00 35.56
C ARG A 295 2.62 -14.94 36.20
N ILE A 296 3.08 -15.69 37.20
CA ILE A 296 2.27 -16.60 38.00
C ILE A 296 2.36 -16.10 39.44
N ASP A 297 1.27 -15.53 39.95
CA ASP A 297 1.20 -14.96 41.29
C ASP A 297 0.09 -15.66 42.11
N GLN A 298 0.23 -15.66 43.44
CA GLN A 298 -0.81 -16.09 44.37
C GLN A 298 -1.23 -14.91 45.24
N ASN A 299 -2.46 -14.45 45.05
CA ASN A 299 -3.07 -13.37 45.83
C ASN A 299 -4.06 -13.95 46.83
N GLY A 300 -3.56 -14.32 48.02
CA GLY A 300 -4.33 -15.03 49.03
C GLY A 300 -4.77 -16.40 48.51
N ALA A 301 -6.09 -16.61 48.39
CA ALA A 301 -6.66 -17.86 47.89
C ALA A 301 -6.84 -17.93 46.36
N ASN A 302 -6.25 -16.98 45.62
CA ASN A 302 -6.44 -16.87 44.18
C ASN A 302 -5.11 -17.02 43.43
N ILE A 303 -5.02 -17.98 42.52
CA ILE A 303 -3.92 -18.05 41.56
C ILE A 303 -4.24 -17.12 40.39
N VAL A 304 -3.29 -16.26 40.03
CA VAL A 304 -3.42 -15.35 38.90
C VAL A 304 -2.27 -15.58 37.92
N PHE A 305 -2.61 -15.98 36.71
CA PHE A 305 -1.69 -15.98 35.58
C PHE A 305 -1.98 -14.79 34.66
N THR A 306 -0.96 -14.02 34.33
CA THR A 306 -1.06 -12.92 33.35
C THR A 306 0.07 -13.02 32.34
N GLU A 307 -0.29 -12.99 31.06
CA GLU A 307 0.61 -12.90 29.92
C GLU A 307 0.64 -11.47 29.37
N THR A 308 1.84 -10.89 29.22
CA THR A 308 2.05 -9.54 28.67
C THR A 308 3.14 -9.55 27.59
N SER A 309 3.13 -8.56 26.69
CA SER A 309 4.25 -8.37 25.76
C SER A 309 5.49 -7.90 26.55
N ASN A 310 6.64 -8.51 26.26
CA ASN A 310 7.93 -8.05 26.78
C ASN A 310 8.54 -6.93 25.90
N GLY A 311 7.79 -6.44 24.92
CA GLY A 311 8.19 -5.38 23.99
C GLY A 311 9.29 -5.78 23.00
N ARG A 312 9.55 -7.07 22.77
CA ARG A 312 10.46 -7.52 21.70
C ARG A 312 9.82 -7.49 20.32
N LEU A 313 8.53 -7.83 20.25
CA LEU A 313 7.77 -7.91 19.02
C LEU A 313 6.82 -6.70 18.94
N PRO A 314 6.93 -5.83 17.92
CA PRO A 314 5.98 -4.74 17.75
C PRO A 314 4.62 -5.25 17.23
N TYR A 315 3.62 -4.38 17.24
CA TYR A 315 2.27 -4.66 16.71
C TYR A 315 1.53 -5.80 17.41
N MET A 316 1.78 -6.01 18.70
CA MET A 316 1.20 -7.14 19.43
C MET A 316 -0.33 -7.19 19.43
N GLN A 317 -1.00 -6.04 19.32
CA GLN A 317 -2.47 -6.01 19.20
C GLN A 317 -3.00 -6.68 17.92
N PHE A 318 -2.19 -6.70 16.86
CA PHE A 318 -2.52 -7.40 15.61
C PHE A 318 -2.16 -8.88 15.73
N VAL A 319 -0.96 -9.16 16.27
CA VAL A 319 -0.45 -10.52 16.48
C VAL A 319 -1.36 -11.32 17.42
N SER A 320 -1.85 -10.71 18.49
CA SER A 320 -2.71 -11.35 19.49
C SER A 320 -4.02 -11.91 18.91
N ARG A 321 -4.44 -11.45 17.72
CA ARG A 321 -5.65 -11.94 17.05
C ARG A 321 -5.46 -13.32 16.40
N HIS A 322 -4.21 -13.72 16.16
CA HIS A 322 -3.89 -15.03 15.62
C HIS A 322 -3.73 -16.04 16.75
N GLU A 323 -4.01 -17.30 16.44
CA GLU A 323 -3.87 -18.38 17.42
C GLU A 323 -2.39 -18.64 17.70
N GLY A 324 -2.01 -18.45 18.97
CA GLY A 324 -0.73 -18.89 19.50
C GLY A 324 -0.70 -20.39 19.73
N MET A 325 0.47 -20.99 19.58
CA MET A 325 0.72 -22.40 19.86
C MET A 325 1.46 -22.64 21.18
N THR A 326 1.86 -21.57 21.86
CA THR A 326 2.39 -21.67 23.23
C THR A 326 1.26 -21.97 24.19
N GLU A 327 1.55 -22.79 25.21
CA GLU A 327 0.54 -23.28 26.12
C GLU A 327 0.71 -22.74 27.55
N VAL A 328 -0.41 -22.33 28.13
CA VAL A 328 -0.59 -22.19 29.58
C VAL A 328 -1.38 -23.41 30.05
N THR A 329 -0.71 -24.34 30.70
CA THR A 329 -1.32 -25.55 31.24
C THR A 329 -1.61 -25.38 32.72
N VAL A 330 -2.86 -25.57 33.13
CA VAL A 330 -3.26 -25.69 34.53
C VAL A 330 -3.68 -27.13 34.80
N MET A 331 -2.95 -27.77 35.72
CA MET A 331 -3.17 -29.14 36.13
C MET A 331 -3.78 -29.17 37.53
N LEU A 332 -4.99 -29.72 37.63
CA LEU A 332 -5.75 -29.82 38.89
C LEU A 332 -5.67 -31.24 39.46
N PRO A 333 -5.41 -31.42 40.76
CA PRO A 333 -5.49 -32.72 41.43
C PRO A 333 -6.89 -33.33 41.28
N LYS A 334 -6.98 -34.66 41.18
CA LYS A 334 -8.28 -35.36 41.05
C LYS A 334 -9.24 -35.12 42.21
N THR A 335 -8.71 -34.86 43.40
CA THR A 335 -9.48 -34.65 44.65
C THR A 335 -9.85 -33.19 44.90
N TYR A 336 -9.42 -32.28 44.02
CA TYR A 336 -9.61 -30.84 44.20
C TYR A 336 -10.56 -30.25 43.16
N THR A 337 -11.46 -29.38 43.62
CA THR A 337 -12.37 -28.60 42.79
C THR A 337 -12.28 -27.14 43.22
N ALA A 338 -11.85 -26.26 42.31
CA ALA A 338 -11.86 -24.82 42.54
C ALA A 338 -13.31 -24.31 42.54
N GLU A 339 -13.60 -23.31 43.37
CA GLU A 339 -14.91 -22.64 43.39
C GLU A 339 -15.17 -21.94 42.05
N SER A 340 -14.12 -21.30 41.49
CA SER A 340 -14.21 -20.65 40.18
C SER A 340 -12.89 -20.66 39.40
N ILE A 341 -12.99 -20.84 38.08
CA ILE A 341 -11.90 -20.70 37.13
C ILE A 341 -12.33 -19.69 36.07
N SER A 342 -11.64 -18.56 35.99
CA SER A 342 -11.91 -17.52 35.00
C SER A 342 -10.77 -17.46 33.97
N ILE A 343 -11.11 -17.66 32.71
CA ILE A 343 -10.18 -17.61 31.59
C ILE A 343 -10.56 -16.44 30.69
N LYS A 344 -9.60 -15.55 30.45
CA LYS A 344 -9.68 -14.50 29.44
C LYS A 344 -8.57 -14.72 28.42
N THR A 345 -8.94 -14.85 27.15
CA THR A 345 -7.99 -15.01 26.05
C THR A 345 -8.32 -14.03 24.93
N ASN A 346 -7.31 -13.61 24.18
CA ASN A 346 -7.51 -12.78 22.98
C ASN A 346 -7.23 -13.56 21.68
N GLY A 347 -6.78 -14.82 21.71
CA GLY A 347 -6.30 -15.47 20.48
C GLY A 347 -6.15 -16.98 20.58
N GLY A 348 -5.79 -17.50 21.76
CA GLY A 348 -5.59 -18.92 21.99
C GLY A 348 -6.88 -19.70 22.12
N THR A 349 -6.84 -20.98 21.77
CA THR A 349 -7.91 -21.93 22.07
C THR A 349 -7.90 -22.32 23.54
N VAL A 350 -9.07 -22.64 24.08
CA VAL A 350 -9.20 -23.22 25.42
C VAL A 350 -9.52 -24.71 25.30
N LYS A 351 -8.60 -25.56 25.76
CA LYS A 351 -8.74 -27.01 25.82
C LYS A 351 -9.08 -27.43 27.25
N ILE A 352 -10.16 -28.18 27.42
CA ILE A 352 -10.60 -28.72 28.70
C ILE A 352 -10.65 -30.25 28.60
N GLU A 353 -9.81 -30.93 29.37
CA GLU A 353 -9.64 -32.38 29.33
C GLU A 353 -9.99 -33.02 30.68
N GLY A 354 -11.06 -33.82 30.70
CA GLY A 354 -11.45 -34.61 31.87
C GLY A 354 -12.05 -33.81 33.03
N LEU A 355 -12.44 -32.56 32.80
CA LEU A 355 -13.04 -31.65 33.79
C LEU A 355 -14.52 -31.32 33.53
N SER A 356 -15.07 -31.73 32.37
CA SER A 356 -16.45 -31.42 31.94
C SER A 356 -17.53 -31.82 32.94
N ASP A 357 -17.32 -32.91 33.68
CA ASP A 357 -18.37 -33.49 34.53
C ASP A 357 -18.40 -32.85 35.93
N MET A 358 -17.33 -32.15 36.29
CA MET A 358 -17.12 -31.56 37.63
C MET A 358 -17.37 -30.06 37.69
N TYR A 359 -17.50 -29.39 36.55
CA TYR A 359 -17.65 -27.94 36.48
C TYR A 359 -18.83 -27.57 35.59
N ASP A 360 -19.55 -26.53 36.01
CA ASP A 360 -20.43 -25.79 35.11
C ASP A 360 -19.59 -24.89 34.22
N ILE A 361 -19.64 -25.12 32.91
CA ILE A 361 -18.82 -24.39 31.93
C ILE A 361 -19.72 -23.38 31.22
N SER A 362 -19.37 -22.11 31.35
CA SER A 362 -19.95 -21.02 30.58
C SER A 362 -18.88 -20.37 29.74
N ALA A 363 -19.17 -20.20 28.46
CA ALA A 363 -18.21 -19.73 27.48
C ALA A 363 -18.85 -18.76 26.48
N GLU A 364 -18.17 -17.63 26.31
CA GLU A 364 -18.42 -16.66 25.25
C GLU A 364 -17.13 -16.53 24.44
N ALA A 365 -17.08 -17.18 23.28
CA ALA A 365 -15.88 -17.25 22.44
C ALA A 365 -16.19 -17.33 20.95
N GLY A 366 -15.20 -17.06 20.10
CA GLY A 366 -15.31 -17.32 18.67
C GLY A 366 -15.58 -18.81 18.36
N LYS A 367 -16.15 -19.11 17.18
CA LYS A 367 -16.33 -20.50 16.73
C LYS A 367 -15.00 -21.26 16.76
N ASP A 368 -15.06 -22.53 17.13
CA ASP A 368 -13.94 -23.47 17.16
C ASP A 368 -12.82 -23.11 18.17
N LYS A 369 -13.02 -22.11 19.04
CA LYS A 369 -12.04 -21.69 20.05
C LYS A 369 -12.03 -22.55 21.31
N ILE A 370 -13.04 -23.40 21.50
CA ILE A 370 -13.17 -24.21 22.71
C ILE A 370 -13.19 -25.68 22.33
N ILE A 371 -12.31 -26.45 22.98
CA ILE A 371 -12.17 -27.88 22.76
C ILE A 371 -12.45 -28.57 24.10
N LEU A 372 -13.55 -29.33 24.15
CA LEU A 372 -13.98 -30.07 25.33
C LEU A 372 -13.81 -31.56 25.09
N ASN A 373 -12.92 -32.24 25.83
CA ASN A 373 -12.64 -33.67 25.69
C ASN A 373 -12.42 -34.10 24.23
N ASN A 374 -11.54 -33.40 23.51
CA ASN A 374 -11.24 -33.59 22.08
C ASN A 374 -12.41 -33.31 21.12
N ARG A 375 -13.49 -32.66 21.56
CA ARG A 375 -14.56 -32.17 20.69
C ARG A 375 -14.49 -30.66 20.57
N VAL A 376 -14.38 -30.18 19.33
CA VAL A 376 -14.40 -28.75 19.00
C VAL A 376 -15.85 -28.26 19.11
N LEU A 377 -16.06 -27.17 19.84
CA LEU A 377 -17.37 -26.53 19.98
C LEU A 377 -17.53 -25.43 18.93
N SER A 378 -18.59 -25.52 18.15
CA SER A 378 -18.90 -24.60 17.05
C SER A 378 -19.74 -23.39 17.46
N ASP A 379 -20.30 -23.41 18.67
CA ASP A 379 -21.21 -22.38 19.16
C ASP A 379 -20.46 -21.24 19.84
N THR A 380 -20.87 -20.01 19.55
CA THR A 380 -20.23 -18.80 20.11
C THR A 380 -20.60 -18.55 21.57
N LEU A 381 -21.75 -19.07 21.98
CA LEU A 381 -22.22 -19.09 23.36
C LEU A 381 -22.44 -20.55 23.73
N PHE A 382 -21.69 -21.03 24.71
CA PHE A 382 -21.77 -22.40 25.17
C PHE A 382 -22.03 -22.44 26.66
N GLN A 383 -23.04 -23.21 27.06
CA GLN A 383 -23.30 -23.55 28.45
C GLN A 383 -23.36 -25.06 28.58
N ASN A 384 -22.49 -25.63 29.41
CA ASN A 384 -22.58 -26.99 29.87
C ASN A 384 -22.86 -26.98 31.36
N LYS A 385 -24.04 -27.45 31.74
CA LYS A 385 -24.39 -27.68 33.15
C LYS A 385 -23.91 -29.08 33.52
N GLY A 386 -22.79 -29.15 34.22
CA GLY A 386 -22.29 -30.39 34.81
C GLY A 386 -23.10 -30.73 36.06
N ARG A 387 -22.66 -31.76 36.80
CA ARG A 387 -23.08 -31.98 38.20
C ARG A 387 -22.17 -31.20 39.18
N GLY A 388 -21.56 -30.11 38.70
CA GLY A 388 -20.30 -29.59 39.24
C GLY A 388 -20.45 -28.68 40.46
N MET A 389 -19.49 -28.76 41.39
CA MET A 389 -19.40 -27.90 42.58
C MET A 389 -18.69 -26.55 42.32
N GLY A 390 -18.22 -26.32 41.08
CA GLY A 390 -17.47 -25.11 40.70
C GLY A 390 -17.79 -24.65 39.28
N VAL A 391 -17.38 -23.42 38.93
CA VAL A 391 -17.73 -22.78 37.64
C VAL A 391 -16.49 -22.43 36.82
N ILE A 392 -16.48 -22.77 35.53
CA ILE A 392 -15.49 -22.30 34.55
C ILE A 392 -16.14 -21.22 33.69
N ARG A 393 -15.57 -20.02 33.67
CA ARG A 393 -15.99 -18.90 32.79
C ARG A 393 -14.91 -18.59 31.77
N ILE A 394 -15.26 -18.65 30.49
CA ILE A 394 -14.35 -18.34 29.38
C ILE A 394 -14.88 -17.11 28.63
N GLU A 395 -14.03 -16.11 28.45
CA GLU A 395 -14.29 -14.89 27.69
C GLU A 395 -13.18 -14.71 26.65
N ASP A 396 -13.54 -14.77 25.36
CA ASP A 396 -12.67 -14.35 24.26
C ASP A 396 -12.89 -12.86 23.99
N ARG A 397 -11.81 -12.08 24.07
CA ARG A 397 -11.85 -10.63 23.86
C ARG A 397 -11.58 -10.21 22.42
N ASN A 398 -11.45 -11.15 21.49
CA ASN A 398 -11.53 -10.84 20.08
C ASN A 398 -12.94 -10.34 19.75
N GLY A 399 -13.14 -9.04 19.91
CA GLY A 399 -14.27 -8.34 19.33
C GLY A 399 -14.33 -8.71 17.85
N MET A 400 -15.41 -9.38 17.45
CA MET A 400 -15.78 -9.54 16.06
C MET A 400 -15.93 -8.15 15.44
N VAL A 401 -14.86 -7.59 14.91
CA VAL A 401 -15.01 -6.76 13.72
C VAL A 401 -15.17 -7.79 12.60
N LYS A 402 -16.42 -8.14 12.31
CA LYS A 402 -16.77 -8.56 10.96
C LYS A 402 -16.25 -7.46 10.06
N ILE A 403 -15.15 -7.72 9.37
CA ILE A 403 -14.90 -7.03 8.12
C ILE A 403 -15.90 -7.69 7.18
N ASP A 404 -17.06 -7.05 7.02
CA ASP A 404 -18.01 -7.41 5.97
C ASP A 404 -17.36 -7.25 4.58
#